data_AF-A0A0G1VL42-F1
#
_entry.id   AF-A0A0G1VL42-F1
#
_cell.length_a   1.000
_cell.length_b   1.000
_cell.length_c   1.000
_cell.angle_alpha   90.00
_cell.angle_beta   90.00
_cell.angle_gamma   90.00
#
_symmetry.space_group_name_H-M   'P 1'
#
loop_
_entity.id
_entity.type
_entity.pdbx_description
1 polymer ?
#
loop_
_entity_poly.entity_id
_entity_poly.type
_entity_poly.pdbx_seq_one_letter_code
_entity_poly.pdbx_strand_id
1 'polypeptide(L)' 'MISQKALDEFKTIWQKEFGQDIPDDVATEEAINLLTMFNAIYRPLKKEWVDEYEKKG' A
#
# COMPACT_ATOMS: atom_id res chain seq x y z
N MET A 1 4.67 -11.15 0.87
CA MET A 1 5.20 -11.25 -0.50
C MET A 1 4.12 -10.76 -1.44
N ILE A 2 4.42 -9.77 -2.27
CA ILE A 2 3.45 -9.21 -3.24
C ILE A 2 3.19 -10.24 -4.36
N SER A 3 1.97 -10.32 -4.86
CA SER A 3 1.67 -11.17 -6.01
C SER A 3 2.14 -10.52 -7.30
N GLN A 4 2.45 -11.32 -8.33
CA GLN A 4 2.87 -10.78 -9.63
C GLN A 4 1.85 -9.80 -10.21
N LYS A 5 0.56 -10.16 -10.14
CA LYS A 5 -0.54 -9.30 -10.61
C LYS A 5 -0.54 -7.94 -9.92
N ALA A 6 -0.36 -7.90 -8.60
CA ALA A 6 -0.34 -6.65 -7.85
C ALA A 6 0.90 -5.81 -8.18
N LEU A 7 2.03 -6.45 -8.46
CA LEU A 7 3.24 -5.77 -8.93
C LEU A 7 3.04 -5.17 -10.32
N ASP A 8 2.38 -5.87 -11.24
CA ASP A 8 2.09 -5.38 -12.59
C ASP A 8 1.11 -4.19 -12.56
N GLU A 9 0.09 -4.25 -11.69
CA GLU A 9 -0.81 -3.13 -11.43
C GLU A 9 -0.07 -1.92 -10.85
N PHE A 10 0.86 -2.14 -9.91
CA PHE A 10 1.70 -1.09 -9.35
C PHE A 10 2.54 -0.40 -10.43
N LYS A 11 3.23 -1.16 -11.29
CA LYS A 11 4.01 -0.60 -12.42
C LYS A 11 3.14 0.17 -13.39
N THR A 12 1.93 -0.31 -13.66
CA THR A 12 0.96 0.38 -14.53
C THR A 12 0.56 1.75 -13.96
N ILE A 13 0.36 1.84 -12.64
CA ILE A 13 0.08 3.11 -11.96
C ILE A 13 1.31 4.01 -12.01
N TRP A 14 2.49 3.48 -11.70
CA TRP A 14 3.75 4.23 -11.75
C TRP A 14 3.97 4.90 -13.11
N GLN A 15 3.78 4.16 -14.21
CA GLN A 15 3.91 4.70 -15.56
C GLN A 15 2.89 5.81 -15.85
N LYS A 16 1.67 5.71 -15.33
CA LYS A 16 0.64 6.74 -15.50
C LYS A 16 0.95 8.02 -14.73
N GLU A 17 1.49 7.89 -13.51
CA GLU A 17 1.78 9.03 -12.62
C GLU A 17 3.10 9.72 -12.99
N PHE A 18 4.12 8.95 -13.37
CA PHE A 18 5.49 9.47 -13.55
C PHE A 18 5.98 9.44 -15.00
N GLY A 19 5.26 8.78 -15.92
CA GLY A 19 5.61 8.70 -17.33
C GLY A 19 6.90 7.92 -17.64
N GLN A 20 7.40 7.14 -16.68
CA GLN A 20 8.61 6.33 -16.81
C GLN A 20 8.40 4.90 -16.31
N ASP A 21 9.00 3.93 -17.00
CA ASP A 21 8.97 2.54 -16.55
C ASP A 21 9.84 2.37 -15.29
N ILE A 22 9.48 1.41 -14.46
CA ILE A 22 10.20 1.09 -13.23
C ILE A 22 10.73 -0.36 -13.29
N PRO A 23 12.01 -0.60 -12.96
CA PRO A 23 12.58 -1.94 -12.87
C PRO A 23 11.86 -2.82 -11.85
N ASP A 24 11.83 -4.13 -12.08
CA ASP A 24 11.11 -5.11 -11.25
C ASP A 24 11.56 -5.15 -9.78
N ASP A 25 12.87 -5.04 -9.54
CA ASP A 25 13.47 -5.01 -8.21
C ASP A 25 13.05 -3.76 -7.44
N VAL A 26 13.15 -2.59 -8.09
CA VAL A 26 12.74 -1.30 -7.51
C VAL A 26 11.23 -1.27 -7.27
N ALA A 27 10.43 -1.74 -8.23
CA ALA A 27 8.98 -1.80 -8.08
C ALA A 27 8.55 -2.69 -6.90
N THR A 28 9.28 -3.78 -6.68
CA THR A 28 9.02 -4.69 -5.56
C THR A 28 9.32 -4.02 -4.22
N GLU A 29 10.46 -3.34 -4.12
CA GLU A 29 10.85 -2.61 -2.91
C GLU A 29 9.86 -1.48 -2.58
N GLU A 30 9.52 -0.65 -3.55
CA GLU A 30 8.58 0.46 -3.38
C GLU A 30 7.17 -0.03 -2.99
N ALA A 31 6.69 -1.11 -3.61
CA ALA A 31 5.40 -1.68 -3.25
C ALA A 31 5.39 -2.25 -1.82
N ILE A 32 6.50 -2.86 -1.37
CA ILE A 32 6.65 -3.33 0.02
C ILE A 32 6.70 -2.15 1.00
N ASN A 33 7.41 -1.08 0.67
CA ASN A 33 7.49 0.13 1.47
C ASN A 33 6.12 0.78 1.64
N LEU A 34 5.34 0.88 0.55
CA LEU A 34 3.97 1.38 0.60
C LEU A 34 3.07 0.55 1.52
N LEU A 35 3.10 -0.78 1.38
CA LEU A 35 2.32 -1.68 2.24
C LEU A 35 2.73 -1.57 3.71
N THR A 36 4.02 -1.39 3.97
CA THR A 36 4.58 -1.22 5.32
C THR A 36 4.06 0.09 5.94
N MET A 37 4.14 1.19 5.20
CA MET A 37 3.62 2.49 5.63
C MET A 37 2.11 2.43 5.89
N PHE A 38 1.35 1.83 4.98
CA PHE A 38 -0.10 1.70 5.13
C PHE A 38 -0.48 0.88 6.38
N ASN A 39 0.23 -0.22 6.64
CA ASN A 39 0.02 -1.02 7.84
C ASN A 39 0.42 -0.27 9.12
N ALA A 40 1.46 0.56 9.09
CA ALA A 40 1.92 1.31 10.25
C ALA A 40 0.99 2.48 10.59
N ILE A 41 0.42 3.16 9.58
CA ILE A 41 -0.36 4.39 9.78
C ILE A 41 -1.85 4.09 9.82
N TYR A 42 -2.38 3.43 8.81
CA TYR A 42 -3.82 3.33 8.61
C TYR A 42 -4.49 2.24 9.46
N ARG A 43 -3.78 1.14 9.72
CA ARG A 43 -4.34 0.01 10.48
C ARG A 43 -4.57 0.36 11.97
N PRO A 44 -3.66 1.06 12.68
CA PRO A 44 -3.91 1.53 14.05
C PRO A 44 -5.08 2.51 14.12
N LEU A 45 -5.13 3.50 13.22
CA LEU A 45 -6.22 4.49 13.16
C LEU A 45 -7.60 3.84 13.01
N LYS A 46 -7.73 2.83 12.14
CA LYS A 46 -8.98 2.08 12.00
C LYS A 46 -9.39 1.34 13.27
N LYS A 47 -8.43 0.79 14.01
CA LYS A 47 -8.72 0.10 15.26
C LYS A 47 -9.27 1.08 16.30
N GLU A 48 -8.63 2.25 16.42
CA GLU A 48 -9.10 3.32 17.33
C GLU A 48 -10.53 3.76 17.00
N TRP A 49 -10.87 3.90 15.72
CA TRP A 49 -12.24 4.26 15.31
C TRP A 49 -13.26 3.17 15.65
N VAL A 50 -12.94 1.90 15.40
CA VAL A 50 -13.80 0.77 15.79
C VAL A 50 -13.99 0.74 17.30
N ASP A 51 -12.91 0.88 18.07
CA ASP A 51 -12.96 0.91 19.54
C ASP A 51 -13.79 2.11 20.06
N GLU A 52 -13.76 3.26 19.39
CA GLU A 52 -14.60 4.42 19.72
C GLU A 52 -16.09 4.19 19.40
N TYR A 53 -16.40 3.53 18.29
CA TYR A 53 -17.78 3.17 17.93
C TYR A 53 -18.36 2.15 18.92
N GLU A 54 -17.58 1.14 19.34
CA GLU A 54 -18.00 0.15 20.33
C GLU A 54 -18.19 0.74 21.72
N LYS A 55 -17.40 1.75 22.12
CA LYS A 55 -17.57 2.44 23.41
C LYS A 55 -18.76 3.40 23.47
N LYS A 56 -19.28 3.84 22.32
CA LYS A 56 -20.43 4.75 22.23
C LYS A 56 -21.77 4.03 21.98
N GLY A 57 -21.73 2.70 21.77
CA GLY A 57 -22.90 1.84 21.54
C GLY A 57 -23.47 1.23 22.80
#